data_AF-A0A6C0AND1-F1
#
_entry.id   AF-A0A6C0AND1-F1
#
_cell.length_a   1.000
_cell.length_b   1.000
_cell.length_c   1.000
_cell.angle_alpha   90.00
_cell.angle_beta   90.00
_cell.angle_gamma   90.00
#
_symmetry.space_group_name_H-M   'P 1'
#
loop_
_entity.id
_entity.type
_entity.pdbx_description
1 polymer ?
#
loop_
_entity_poly.entity_id
_entity_poly.type
_entity_poly.pdbx_seq_one_letter_code
_entity_poly.pdbx_strand_id
1 'polypeptide(L)'
;MASQQTHGFPANPWPPSKNLNPIRMDDTNIEPTITWNDSLEVLVAEEAERSAGLSWLHTECEKYFSVHTNCIALPVIILSTVNGFLSGSSQTIFTNPQVSSIALGVVSLFTGVLSTLGSYFAWAKRTEAHRISSIQYQKISKFLAIELSLPKAERVAAKDILKITRDQIERLMEISPAVPESILTKYKLKFKDVENVAHPEMIQGLKKVVINKYEDVQMVVSEGGVKINYAITNGSNANANASAGRK
;
A
#
# COMPACT_ATOMS: atom_id res chain seq x y z
N MET A 1 -45.70 62.00 62.53
CA MET A 1 -44.84 63.17 62.22
C MET A 1 -44.20 62.93 60.88
N ALA A 2 -44.68 63.64 59.84
CA ALA A 2 -43.91 64.58 59.01
C ALA A 2 -42.98 63.86 58.01
N SER A 3 -43.43 63.62 56.78
CA SER A 3 -43.30 64.51 55.62
C SER A 3 -41.85 64.96 55.35
N GLN A 4 -41.28 64.53 54.23
CA GLN A 4 -40.79 65.44 53.18
C GLN A 4 -40.35 64.66 51.94
N GLN A 5 -40.92 65.05 50.80
CA GLN A 5 -40.36 64.85 49.46
C GLN A 5 -39.16 65.78 49.29
N THR A 6 -38.11 65.33 48.60
CA THR A 6 -37.28 66.20 47.76
C THR A 6 -36.75 65.48 46.52
N HIS A 7 -37.19 66.00 45.37
CA HIS A 7 -36.46 66.25 44.12
C HIS A 7 -35.74 65.09 43.38
N GLY A 8 -36.34 64.71 42.25
CA GLY A 8 -35.72 63.90 41.21
C GLY A 8 -34.78 64.70 40.30
N PHE A 9 -33.75 64.01 39.82
CA PHE A 9 -32.96 64.37 38.64
C PHE A 9 -33.48 63.57 37.42
N PRO A 10 -33.42 64.13 36.20
CA PRO A 10 -33.98 63.49 35.01
C PRO A 10 -33.22 62.22 34.60
N ALA A 11 -33.98 61.27 34.06
CA ALA A 11 -33.51 59.99 33.54
C ALA A 11 -32.44 60.15 32.46
N ASN A 12 -31.38 59.35 32.56
CA ASN A 12 -30.33 59.20 31.56
C ASN A 12 -30.94 58.58 30.28
N PRO A 13 -30.71 59.10 29.06
CA PRO A 13 -31.48 58.73 27.87
C PRO A 13 -30.93 57.50 27.12
N TRP A 14 -30.15 56.63 27.78
CA TRP A 14 -29.54 55.48 27.12
C TRP A 14 -30.41 54.23 27.27
N PRO A 15 -30.77 53.54 26.17
CA PRO A 15 -31.55 52.30 26.25
C PRO A 15 -30.73 51.21 26.96
N PRO A 16 -31.38 50.28 27.70
CA PRO A 16 -30.67 49.21 28.39
C PRO A 16 -29.91 48.36 27.35
N SER A 17 -28.61 48.17 27.56
CA SER A 17 -27.79 47.30 26.72
C SER A 17 -28.39 45.90 26.76
N LYS A 18 -28.92 45.46 25.62
CA LYS A 18 -29.32 44.06 25.44
C LYS A 18 -28.11 43.20 25.79
N ASN A 19 -28.32 42.25 26.69
CA ASN A 19 -27.37 41.20 27.02
C ASN A 19 -27.10 40.38 25.75
N LEU A 20 -26.13 40.83 24.95
CA LEU A 20 -25.54 40.03 23.89
C LEU A 20 -24.55 39.11 24.58
N ASN A 21 -24.91 37.85 24.74
CA ASN A 21 -23.93 36.82 25.04
C ASN A 21 -22.79 36.97 24.02
N PRO A 22 -21.51 36.98 24.45
CA PRO A 22 -20.42 36.96 23.50
C PRO A 22 -20.58 35.69 22.66
N ILE A 23 -20.69 35.87 21.34
CA ILE A 23 -20.59 34.75 20.39
C ILE A 23 -19.23 34.14 20.67
N ARG A 24 -19.23 32.94 21.26
CA ARG A 24 -18.03 32.12 21.40
C ARG A 24 -17.58 31.82 19.97
N MET A 25 -16.57 32.55 19.50
CA MET A 25 -15.80 32.15 18.34
C MET A 25 -15.19 30.81 18.75
N ASP A 26 -15.86 29.73 18.38
CA ASP A 26 -15.25 28.42 18.39
C ASP A 26 -14.00 28.56 17.52
N ASP A 27 -12.85 28.23 18.10
CA ASP A 27 -11.57 28.22 17.41
C ASP A 27 -11.70 27.25 16.25
N THR A 28 -12.13 27.77 15.10
CA THR A 28 -12.17 27.07 13.84
C THR A 28 -10.71 26.92 13.44
N ASN A 29 -10.09 25.91 14.02
CA ASN A 29 -8.94 25.26 13.43
C ASN A 29 -9.46 24.67 12.12
N ILE A 30 -9.51 25.52 11.08
CA ILE A 30 -9.81 25.13 9.71
C ILE A 30 -8.61 24.30 9.30
N GLU A 31 -8.60 23.03 9.71
CA GLU A 31 -7.69 22.05 9.16
C GLU A 31 -7.89 22.11 7.64
N PRO A 32 -6.83 22.32 6.85
CA PRO A 32 -6.95 22.38 5.40
C PRO A 32 -7.62 21.09 4.92
N THR A 33 -8.83 21.23 4.40
CA THR A 33 -9.60 20.08 3.91
C THR A 33 -9.00 19.65 2.59
N ILE A 34 -8.29 18.52 2.61
CA ILE A 34 -7.76 17.91 1.38
C ILE A 34 -8.97 17.48 0.55
N THR A 35 -9.11 18.06 -0.64
CA THR A 35 -10.18 17.76 -1.59
C THR A 35 -9.64 16.95 -2.77
N TRP A 36 -10.52 16.22 -3.45
CA TRP A 36 -10.19 15.47 -4.66
C TRP A 36 -9.80 16.41 -5.80
N ASN A 37 -8.57 16.28 -6.29
CA ASN A 37 -8.06 16.97 -7.48
C ASN A 37 -7.56 15.94 -8.50
N ASP A 38 -7.45 16.35 -9.76
CA ASP A 38 -7.11 15.43 -10.85
C ASP A 38 -5.71 14.82 -10.68
N SER A 39 -4.76 15.56 -10.09
CA SER A 39 -3.42 15.02 -9.78
C SER A 39 -3.46 13.93 -8.70
N LEU A 40 -4.34 14.07 -7.71
CA LEU A 40 -4.56 13.08 -6.68
C LEU A 40 -5.23 11.82 -7.25
N GLU A 41 -6.20 11.98 -8.14
CA GLU A 41 -6.83 10.85 -8.84
C GLU A 41 -5.80 10.06 -9.64
N VAL A 42 -4.93 10.74 -10.39
CA VAL A 42 -3.83 10.09 -11.11
C VAL A 42 -2.89 9.37 -10.14
N LEU A 43 -2.50 9.99 -9.02
CA LEU A 43 -1.63 9.37 -8.04
C LEU A 43 -2.24 8.08 -7.47
N VAL A 44 -3.51 8.12 -7.08
CA VAL A 44 -4.22 6.95 -6.52
C VAL A 44 -4.41 5.87 -7.60
N ALA A 45 -4.68 6.26 -8.85
CA ALA A 45 -4.81 5.32 -9.97
C ALA A 45 -3.48 4.59 -10.24
N GLU A 46 -2.37 5.34 -10.31
CA GLU A 46 -1.04 4.75 -10.45
C GLU A 46 -0.71 3.80 -9.31
N GLU A 47 -1.10 4.14 -8.08
CA GLU A 47 -0.83 3.28 -6.93
C GLU A 47 -1.65 1.98 -6.95
N ALA A 48 -2.89 2.05 -7.45
CA ALA A 48 -3.72 0.89 -7.69
C ALA A 48 -3.10 -0.07 -8.73
N GLU A 49 -2.53 0.50 -9.80
CA GLU A 49 -1.85 -0.22 -10.87
C GLU A 49 -0.52 -0.84 -10.42
N ARG A 50 0.30 -0.07 -9.68
CA ARG A 50 1.53 -0.59 -9.05
C ARG A 50 1.23 -1.76 -8.13
N SER A 51 0.21 -1.61 -7.27
CA SER A 51 -0.25 -2.67 -6.37
C SER A 51 -0.72 -3.91 -7.14
N ALA A 52 -1.41 -3.75 -8.26
CA ALA A 52 -1.78 -4.87 -9.14
C ALA A 52 -0.54 -5.60 -9.69
N GLY A 53 0.45 -4.83 -10.15
CA GLY A 53 1.72 -5.38 -10.63
C GLY A 53 2.48 -6.15 -9.56
N LEU A 54 2.55 -5.62 -8.34
CA LEU A 54 3.17 -6.28 -7.18
C LEU A 54 2.44 -7.57 -6.79
N SER A 55 1.10 -7.55 -6.81
CA SER A 55 0.29 -8.76 -6.59
C SER A 55 0.63 -9.86 -7.60
N TRP A 56 0.73 -9.51 -8.88
CA TRP A 56 1.11 -10.47 -9.91
C TRP A 56 2.52 -11.03 -9.69
N LEU A 57 3.50 -10.17 -9.37
CA LEU A 57 4.87 -10.59 -9.07
C LEU A 57 4.91 -11.61 -7.93
N HIS A 58 4.25 -11.30 -6.82
CA HIS A 58 4.22 -12.19 -5.66
C HIS A 58 3.45 -13.49 -5.92
N THR A 59 2.41 -13.48 -6.75
CA THR A 59 1.72 -14.71 -7.20
C THR A 59 2.66 -15.62 -8.00
N GLU A 60 3.50 -15.05 -8.86
CA GLU A 60 4.47 -15.84 -9.62
C GLU A 60 5.61 -16.34 -8.73
N CYS A 61 6.03 -15.55 -7.73
CA CYS A 61 6.98 -16.01 -6.71
C CYS A 61 6.42 -17.16 -5.86
N GLU A 62 5.16 -17.08 -5.44
CA GLU A 62 4.48 -18.17 -4.73
C GLU A 62 4.56 -19.47 -5.52
N LYS A 63 4.19 -19.45 -6.81
CA LYS A 63 4.28 -20.64 -7.68
C LYS A 63 5.71 -21.16 -7.78
N TYR A 64 6.67 -20.26 -7.96
CA TYR A 64 8.08 -20.62 -8.06
C TYR A 64 8.60 -21.32 -6.79
N PHE A 65 8.35 -20.74 -5.60
CA PHE A 65 8.80 -21.32 -4.34
C PHE A 65 7.98 -22.54 -3.90
N SER A 66 6.72 -22.64 -4.31
CA SER A 66 5.87 -23.82 -4.07
C SER A 66 6.46 -25.06 -4.74
N VAL A 67 6.92 -24.95 -5.99
CA VAL A 67 7.58 -26.06 -6.69
C VAL A 67 8.85 -26.50 -5.96
N HIS A 68 9.69 -25.57 -5.50
CA HIS A 68 10.90 -25.89 -4.75
C HIS A 68 10.59 -26.56 -3.40
N THR A 69 9.57 -26.07 -2.71
CA THR A 69 9.08 -26.66 -1.46
C THR A 69 8.66 -28.11 -1.67
N ASN A 70 7.83 -28.37 -2.69
CA ASN A 70 7.32 -29.70 -2.98
C ASN A 70 8.42 -30.65 -3.47
N CYS A 71 9.39 -30.15 -4.24
CA CYS A 71 10.52 -30.92 -4.74
C CYS A 71 11.39 -31.51 -3.60
N ILE A 72 11.40 -30.88 -2.43
CA ILE A 72 12.18 -31.36 -1.27
C ILE A 72 11.28 -32.06 -0.25
N ALA A 73 10.07 -31.56 -0.02
CA ALA A 73 9.14 -32.18 0.92
C ALA A 73 8.71 -33.59 0.48
N LEU A 74 8.40 -33.79 -0.82
CA LEU A 74 7.91 -35.08 -1.30
C LEU A 74 8.94 -36.22 -1.16
N PRO A 75 10.21 -36.06 -1.57
CA PRO A 75 11.23 -37.08 -1.32
C PRO A 75 11.43 -37.36 0.17
N VAL A 76 11.44 -36.33 1.03
CA VAL A 76 11.57 -36.51 2.48
C VAL A 76 10.42 -37.35 3.05
N ILE A 77 9.17 -37.09 2.63
CA ILE A 77 8.01 -37.88 3.06
C ILE A 77 8.17 -39.34 2.63
N ILE A 78 8.47 -39.59 1.35
CA ILE A 78 8.62 -40.96 0.82
C ILE A 78 9.73 -41.71 1.55
N LEU A 79 10.91 -41.09 1.71
CA LEU A 79 12.04 -41.70 2.40
C LEU A 79 11.77 -41.92 3.89
N SER A 80 11.02 -41.03 4.53
CA SER A 80 10.59 -41.20 5.92
C SER A 80 9.66 -42.40 6.07
N THR A 81 8.70 -42.57 5.15
CA THR A 81 7.80 -43.74 5.14
C THR A 81 8.58 -45.03 4.86
N VAL A 82 9.50 -45.02 3.90
CA VAL A 82 10.39 -46.16 3.60
C VAL A 82 11.23 -46.52 4.83
N ASN A 83 11.83 -45.54 5.51
CA ASN A 83 12.60 -45.75 6.72
C ASN A 83 11.75 -46.37 7.85
N GLY A 84 10.52 -45.88 8.04
CA GLY A 84 9.57 -46.45 9.01
C GLY A 84 9.21 -47.90 8.71
N PHE A 85 8.94 -48.20 7.44
CA PHE A 85 8.64 -49.57 6.99
C PHE A 85 9.84 -50.51 7.14
N LEU A 86 11.04 -50.11 6.66
CA LEU A 86 12.25 -50.92 6.81
C LEU A 86 12.56 -51.16 8.30
N SER A 87 12.31 -50.19 9.17
CA SER A 87 12.57 -50.35 10.61
C SER A 87 11.69 -51.46 11.19
N GLY A 88 10.38 -51.41 10.92
CA GLY A 88 9.41 -52.39 11.42
C GLY A 88 9.49 -53.77 10.77
N SER A 89 9.92 -53.86 9.51
CA SER A 89 9.98 -55.12 8.75
C SER A 89 11.40 -55.64 8.51
N SER A 90 12.40 -55.03 9.14
CA SER A 90 13.83 -55.33 8.98
C SER A 90 14.16 -56.82 9.10
N GLN A 91 13.62 -57.48 10.12
CA GLN A 91 13.89 -58.90 10.42
C GLN A 91 13.30 -59.87 9.38
N THR A 92 12.26 -59.44 8.66
CA THR A 92 11.60 -60.26 7.63
C THR A 92 12.21 -60.03 6.25
N ILE A 93 12.64 -58.79 5.97
CA ILE A 93 13.15 -58.38 4.66
C ILE A 93 14.64 -58.71 4.51
N PHE A 94 15.43 -58.62 5.60
CA PHE A 94 16.87 -58.84 5.56
C PHE A 94 17.28 -60.11 6.31
N THR A 95 17.99 -60.99 5.62
CA THR A 95 18.55 -62.22 6.23
C THR A 95 19.77 -61.92 7.12
N ASN A 96 20.49 -60.82 6.85
CA ASN A 96 21.66 -60.40 7.62
C ASN A 96 21.36 -59.13 8.44
N PRO A 97 21.37 -59.19 9.79
CA PRO A 97 21.13 -58.03 10.65
C PRO A 97 22.09 -56.86 10.43
N GLN A 98 23.35 -57.10 10.10
CA GLN A 98 24.30 -56.01 9.84
C GLN A 98 23.95 -55.24 8.56
N VAL A 99 23.54 -55.94 7.51
CA VAL A 99 23.12 -55.31 6.25
C VAL A 99 21.87 -54.46 6.48
N SER A 100 20.92 -54.96 7.27
CA SER A 100 19.71 -54.19 7.65
C SER A 100 20.06 -52.90 8.39
N SER A 101 20.97 -52.96 9.37
CA SER A 101 21.37 -51.80 10.17
C SER A 101 22.08 -50.73 9.33
N ILE A 102 22.96 -51.15 8.40
CA ILE A 102 23.65 -50.23 7.49
C ILE A 102 22.66 -49.59 6.53
N ALA A 103 21.76 -50.37 5.91
CA ALA A 103 20.76 -49.86 4.99
C ALA A 103 19.82 -48.84 5.67
N LEU A 104 19.34 -49.15 6.89
CA LEU A 104 18.55 -48.23 7.70
C LEU A 104 19.32 -46.95 8.05
N GLY A 105 20.59 -47.08 8.43
CA GLY A 105 21.44 -45.94 8.75
C GLY A 105 21.62 -44.99 7.57
N VAL A 106 21.84 -45.51 6.36
CA VAL A 106 22.03 -44.71 5.14
C VAL A 106 20.74 -43.97 4.75
N VAL A 107 19.60 -44.67 4.71
CA VAL A 107 18.31 -44.06 4.36
C VAL A 107 17.92 -42.99 5.39
N SER A 108 18.11 -43.28 6.68
CA SER A 108 17.85 -42.35 7.77
C SER A 108 18.72 -41.09 7.67
N LEU A 109 20.04 -41.26 7.45
CA LEU A 109 20.96 -40.14 7.28
C LEU A 109 20.57 -39.27 6.08
N PHE A 110 20.27 -39.89 4.94
CA PHE A 110 19.89 -39.16 3.73
C PHE A 110 18.58 -38.38 3.92
N THR A 111 17.58 -39.00 4.55
CA THR A 111 16.30 -38.35 4.91
C THR A 111 16.54 -37.17 5.85
N GLY A 112 17.40 -37.35 6.85
CA GLY A 112 17.77 -36.30 7.80
C GLY A 112 18.42 -35.10 7.12
N VAL A 113 19.41 -35.33 6.24
CA VAL A 113 20.08 -34.26 5.50
C VAL A 113 19.08 -33.48 4.63
N LEU A 114 18.22 -34.17 3.87
CA LEU A 114 17.21 -33.52 3.05
C LEU A 114 16.22 -32.70 3.89
N SER A 115 15.80 -33.22 5.03
CA SER A 115 14.92 -32.52 5.97
C SER A 115 15.58 -31.26 6.56
N THR A 116 16.86 -31.34 6.93
CA THR A 116 17.64 -30.19 7.41
C THR A 116 17.80 -29.13 6.32
N LEU A 117 18.10 -29.53 5.08
CA LEU A 117 18.17 -28.58 3.95
C LEU A 117 16.82 -27.89 3.70
N GLY A 118 15.71 -28.65 3.73
CA GLY A 118 14.37 -28.08 3.61
C GLY A 118 14.06 -27.04 4.69
N SER A 119 14.43 -27.34 5.94
CA SER A 119 14.27 -26.42 7.07
C SER A 119 15.16 -25.19 6.96
N TYR A 120 16.41 -25.37 6.49
CA TYR A 120 17.39 -24.29 6.34
C TYR A 120 16.94 -23.25 5.30
N PHE A 121 16.55 -23.70 4.11
CA PHE A 121 16.11 -22.79 3.04
C PHE A 121 14.70 -22.20 3.30
N ALA A 122 13.89 -22.87 4.12
CA ALA A 122 12.57 -22.41 4.54
C ALA A 122 11.66 -21.99 3.36
N TRP A 123 11.72 -22.72 2.24
CA TRP A 123 10.95 -22.40 1.02
C TRP A 123 9.44 -22.37 1.29
N ALA A 124 8.92 -23.22 2.18
CA ALA A 124 7.53 -23.24 2.57
C ALA A 124 7.10 -21.90 3.21
N LYS A 125 7.90 -21.39 4.17
CA LYS A 125 7.67 -20.10 4.82
C LYS A 125 7.69 -18.95 3.81
N ARG A 126 8.65 -18.98 2.88
CA ARG A 126 8.77 -17.95 1.83
C ARG A 126 7.61 -17.99 0.84
N THR A 127 7.16 -19.18 0.48
CA THR A 127 5.97 -19.39 -0.38
C THR A 127 4.75 -18.74 0.26
N GLU A 128 4.51 -19.02 1.54
CA GLU A 128 3.38 -18.46 2.27
C GLU A 128 3.48 -16.94 2.42
N ALA A 129 4.67 -16.40 2.69
CA ALA A 129 4.89 -14.96 2.74
C ALA A 129 4.53 -14.29 1.40
N HIS A 130 4.98 -14.86 0.27
CA HIS A 130 4.60 -14.35 -1.06
C HIS A 130 3.09 -14.46 -1.32
N ARG A 131 2.45 -15.56 -0.92
CA ARG A 131 0.98 -15.73 -1.06
C ARG A 131 0.22 -14.65 -0.30
N ILE A 132 0.61 -14.39 0.96
CA ILE A 132 0.00 -13.36 1.80
C ILE A 132 0.20 -11.98 1.17
N SER A 133 1.44 -11.62 0.80
CA SER A 133 1.71 -10.33 0.14
C SER A 133 0.89 -10.16 -1.13
N SER A 134 0.82 -11.19 -1.99
CA SER A 134 0.04 -11.16 -3.22
C SER A 134 -1.42 -10.79 -2.97
N ILE A 135 -2.06 -11.48 -2.02
CA ILE A 135 -3.48 -11.26 -1.67
C ILE A 135 -3.68 -9.85 -1.13
N GLN A 136 -2.79 -9.36 -0.28
CA GLN A 136 -2.94 -8.03 0.31
C GLN A 136 -2.74 -6.92 -0.73
N TYR A 137 -1.73 -7.00 -1.60
CA TYR A 137 -1.58 -6.06 -2.71
C TYR A 137 -2.79 -6.09 -3.66
N GLN A 138 -3.37 -7.27 -3.91
CA GLN A 138 -4.58 -7.39 -4.70
C GLN A 138 -5.76 -6.68 -4.04
N LYS A 139 -5.94 -6.83 -2.73
CA LYS A 139 -7.01 -6.16 -1.98
C LYS A 139 -6.91 -4.64 -2.08
N ILE A 140 -5.72 -4.07 -1.91
CA ILE A 140 -5.50 -2.61 -2.04
C ILE A 140 -5.81 -2.16 -3.46
N SER A 141 -5.26 -2.84 -4.46
CA SER A 141 -5.51 -2.50 -5.87
C SER A 141 -7.01 -2.49 -6.19
N LYS A 142 -7.76 -3.50 -5.72
CA LYS A 142 -9.22 -3.57 -5.92
C LYS A 142 -9.97 -2.51 -5.12
N PHE A 143 -9.56 -2.25 -3.89
CA PHE A 143 -10.14 -1.19 -3.06
C PHE A 143 -10.01 0.18 -3.76
N LEU A 144 -8.80 0.53 -4.21
CA LEU A 144 -8.55 1.79 -4.92
C LEU A 144 -9.30 1.88 -6.25
N ALA A 145 -9.34 0.79 -7.01
CA ALA A 145 -10.08 0.75 -8.28
C ALA A 145 -11.59 0.96 -8.07
N ILE A 146 -12.16 0.39 -7.01
CA ILE A 146 -13.57 0.60 -6.66
C ILE A 146 -13.82 2.06 -6.26
N GLU A 147 -12.99 2.63 -5.39
CA GLU A 147 -13.11 4.03 -4.98
C GLU A 147 -13.02 5.00 -6.16
N LEU A 148 -12.10 4.76 -7.11
CA LEU A 148 -11.98 5.60 -8.30
C LEU A 148 -13.15 5.41 -9.29
N SER A 149 -13.84 4.28 -9.26
CA SER A 149 -15.03 4.03 -10.09
C SER A 149 -16.27 4.78 -9.62
N LEU A 150 -16.33 5.18 -8.35
CA LEU A 150 -17.43 5.94 -7.78
C LEU A 150 -17.37 7.43 -8.19
N PRO A 151 -18.51 8.16 -8.24
CA PRO A 151 -18.52 9.61 -8.39
C PRO A 151 -17.81 10.32 -7.23
N LYS A 152 -17.13 11.45 -7.49
CA LYS A 152 -16.35 12.22 -6.48
C LYS A 152 -17.11 12.52 -5.17
N ALA A 153 -18.43 12.66 -5.22
CA ALA A 153 -19.28 12.96 -4.06
C ALA A 153 -19.54 11.76 -3.13
N GLU A 154 -19.40 10.53 -3.62
CA GLU A 154 -19.69 9.28 -2.89
C GLU A 154 -18.42 8.57 -2.42
N ARG A 155 -17.25 9.09 -2.80
CA ARG A 155 -15.94 8.53 -2.43
C ARG A 155 -15.60 8.81 -0.98
N VAL A 156 -14.71 7.97 -0.45
CA VAL A 156 -13.98 8.28 0.78
C VAL A 156 -13.27 9.63 0.65
N ALA A 157 -13.20 10.38 1.76
CA ALA A 157 -12.52 11.67 1.78
C ALA A 157 -11.06 11.53 1.33
N ALA A 158 -10.58 12.50 0.55
CA ALA A 158 -9.24 12.46 -0.05
C ALA A 158 -8.12 12.30 1.01
N LYS A 159 -8.28 12.90 2.20
CA LYS A 159 -7.36 12.73 3.33
C LYS A 159 -7.31 11.26 3.81
N ASP A 160 -8.48 10.64 3.93
CA ASP A 160 -8.61 9.29 4.47
C ASP A 160 -8.11 8.23 3.50
N ILE A 161 -8.42 8.36 2.20
CA ILE A 161 -7.94 7.39 1.21
C ILE A 161 -6.41 7.44 1.08
N LEU A 162 -5.80 8.63 1.13
CA LEU A 162 -4.34 8.77 1.13
C LEU A 162 -3.70 8.13 2.35
N LYS A 163 -4.31 8.32 3.52
CA LYS A 163 -3.84 7.73 4.78
C LYS A 163 -3.94 6.21 4.73
N ILE A 164 -5.13 5.68 4.41
CA ILE A 164 -5.37 4.22 4.30
C ILE A 164 -4.39 3.59 3.33
N THR A 165 -4.21 4.19 2.15
CA THR A 165 -3.34 3.67 1.09
C THR A 165 -1.88 3.66 1.55
N ARG A 166 -1.38 4.78 2.09
CA ARG A 166 -0.02 4.88 2.61
C ARG A 166 0.24 3.85 3.70
N ASP A 167 -0.60 3.82 4.73
CA ASP A 167 -0.44 2.94 5.88
C ASP A 167 -0.43 1.46 5.46
N GLN A 168 -1.29 1.09 4.50
CA GLN A 168 -1.34 -0.28 3.98
C GLN A 168 -0.13 -0.64 3.12
N ILE A 169 0.37 0.28 2.29
CA ILE A 169 1.55 0.06 1.45
C ILE A 169 2.81 -0.01 2.31
N GLU A 170 3.00 0.90 3.26
CA GLU A 170 4.13 0.89 4.19
C GLU A 170 4.19 -0.44 4.94
N ARG A 171 3.06 -0.86 5.52
CA ARG A 171 2.95 -2.17 6.14
C ARG A 171 3.29 -3.31 5.19
N LEU A 172 2.85 -3.24 3.93
CA LEU A 172 3.18 -4.28 2.97
C LEU A 172 4.65 -4.30 2.58
N MET A 173 5.29 -3.14 2.44
CA MET A 173 6.73 -3.06 2.16
C MET A 173 7.55 -3.68 3.29
N GLU A 174 7.12 -3.52 4.55
CA GLU A 174 7.80 -4.11 5.71
C GLU A 174 7.71 -5.65 5.76
N ILE A 175 6.55 -6.21 5.39
CA ILE A 175 6.33 -7.67 5.49
C ILE A 175 6.64 -8.41 4.19
N SER A 176 6.77 -7.71 3.06
CA SER A 176 6.87 -8.36 1.76
C SER A 176 8.26 -8.94 1.53
N PRO A 177 8.35 -10.23 1.17
CA PRO A 177 9.62 -10.86 0.86
C PRO A 177 10.20 -10.35 -0.47
N ALA A 178 11.53 -10.36 -0.58
CA ALA A 178 12.23 -9.96 -1.79
C ALA A 178 11.86 -10.82 -3.01
N VAL A 179 11.70 -10.18 -4.16
CA VAL A 179 11.35 -10.81 -5.44
C VAL A 179 12.62 -11.22 -6.19
N PRO A 180 12.76 -12.48 -6.64
CA PRO A 180 13.91 -12.90 -7.45
C PRO A 180 13.96 -12.22 -8.83
N GLU A 181 15.18 -11.96 -9.33
CA GLU A 181 15.41 -11.32 -10.65
C GLU A 181 14.82 -12.11 -11.83
N SER A 182 14.75 -13.44 -11.72
CA SER A 182 14.13 -14.31 -12.73
C SER A 182 12.65 -13.97 -12.94
N ILE A 183 11.93 -13.65 -11.86
CA ILE A 183 10.52 -13.27 -11.91
C ILE A 183 10.34 -11.83 -12.40
N LEU A 184 11.25 -10.92 -12.01
CA LEU A 184 11.26 -9.55 -12.55
C LEU A 184 11.46 -9.54 -14.07
N THR A 185 12.35 -10.39 -14.57
CA THR A 185 12.58 -10.55 -16.01
C THR A 185 11.33 -11.10 -16.71
N LYS A 186 10.66 -12.09 -16.10
CA LYS A 186 9.40 -12.64 -16.61
C LYS A 186 8.30 -11.56 -16.66
N TYR A 187 8.23 -10.68 -15.68
CA TYR A 187 7.31 -9.55 -15.69
C TYR A 187 7.61 -8.61 -16.87
N LYS A 188 8.87 -8.16 -16.99
CA LYS A 188 9.31 -7.25 -18.05
C LYS A 188 8.98 -7.78 -19.44
N LEU A 189 9.16 -9.08 -19.66
CA LEU A 189 8.83 -9.73 -20.93
C LEU A 189 7.31 -9.82 -21.16
N LYS A 190 6.53 -10.10 -20.12
CA LYS A 190 5.07 -10.28 -20.23
C LYS A 190 4.31 -8.97 -20.44
N PHE A 191 4.76 -7.89 -19.82
CA PHE A 191 4.09 -6.59 -19.84
C PHE A 191 4.84 -5.55 -20.68
N LYS A 192 5.74 -5.99 -21.57
CA LYS A 192 6.57 -5.11 -22.41
C LYS A 192 5.75 -4.13 -23.24
N ASP A 193 4.59 -4.57 -23.75
CA ASP A 193 3.75 -3.81 -24.67
C ASP A 193 2.62 -3.03 -23.96
N VAL A 194 2.61 -3.01 -22.62
CA VAL A 194 1.58 -2.35 -21.83
C VAL A 194 2.11 -0.99 -21.37
N GLU A 195 2.00 0.03 -22.22
CA GLU A 195 2.57 1.36 -21.94
C GLU A 195 1.68 2.25 -21.05
N ASN A 196 0.37 1.96 -20.98
CA ASN A 196 -0.62 2.80 -20.29
C ASN A 196 -0.93 2.34 -18.85
N VAL A 197 0.01 1.69 -18.18
CA VAL A 197 -0.17 1.18 -16.80
C VAL A 197 1.07 1.49 -15.98
N ALA A 198 0.90 1.99 -14.76
CA ALA A 198 1.98 2.20 -13.84
C ALA A 198 2.57 0.85 -13.38
N HIS A 199 3.85 0.66 -13.66
CA HIS A 199 4.58 -0.53 -13.23
C HIS A 199 5.20 -0.34 -11.84
N PRO A 200 5.44 -1.43 -11.10
CA PRO A 200 6.16 -1.37 -9.84
C PRO A 200 7.56 -0.76 -10.00
N GLU A 201 8.00 -0.02 -8.97
CA GLU A 201 9.26 0.73 -8.99
C GLU A 201 10.49 -0.17 -9.22
N MET A 202 10.45 -1.40 -8.72
CA MET A 202 11.51 -2.41 -8.92
C MET A 202 11.77 -2.73 -10.40
N ILE A 203 10.81 -2.45 -11.29
CA ILE A 203 10.89 -2.74 -12.73
C ILE A 203 11.22 -1.48 -13.52
N GLN A 204 10.55 -0.37 -13.19
CA GLN A 204 10.61 0.90 -13.94
C GLN A 204 11.85 1.75 -13.57
N GLY A 205 12.46 1.51 -12.41
CA GLY A 205 13.54 2.33 -11.90
C GLY A 205 13.02 3.63 -11.25
N LEU A 206 13.87 4.65 -11.18
CA LEU A 206 13.53 5.90 -10.50
C LEU A 206 12.45 6.68 -11.28
N LYS A 207 11.26 6.82 -10.69
CA LYS A 207 10.21 7.69 -11.24
C LYS A 207 10.43 9.14 -10.80
N LYS A 208 10.34 10.08 -11.75
CA LYS A 208 10.37 11.51 -11.43
C LYS A 208 9.10 11.91 -10.66
N VAL A 209 9.28 12.58 -9.53
CA VAL A 209 8.19 13.19 -8.77
C VAL A 209 7.66 14.40 -9.54
N VAL A 210 6.36 14.40 -9.85
CA VAL A 210 5.69 15.52 -10.50
C VAL A 210 5.07 16.40 -9.41
N ILE A 211 5.53 17.64 -9.32
CA ILE A 211 4.96 18.62 -8.40
C ILE A 211 3.63 19.08 -8.97
N ASN A 212 2.58 18.95 -8.17
CA ASN A 212 1.30 19.53 -8.49
C ASN A 212 1.39 21.06 -8.38
N LYS A 213 1.07 21.77 -9.47
CA LYS A 213 1.12 23.24 -9.57
C LYS A 213 -0.23 23.91 -9.34
N TYR A 214 -1.26 23.21 -8.88
CA TYR A 214 -2.51 23.87 -8.47
C TYR A 214 -2.20 24.87 -7.33
N GLU A 215 -2.24 26.17 -7.63
CA GLU A 215 -2.17 27.26 -6.65
C GLU A 215 -3.52 27.40 -5.92
N ASP A 216 -3.47 27.79 -4.64
CA ASP A 216 -4.63 27.93 -3.76
C ASP A 216 -5.77 28.71 -4.43
N VAL A 217 -6.94 28.07 -4.50
CA VAL A 217 -8.15 28.71 -5.02
C VAL A 217 -8.57 29.82 -4.03
N GLN A 218 -8.29 31.07 -4.37
CA GLN A 218 -8.85 32.21 -3.62
C GLN A 218 -10.36 32.25 -3.85
N MET A 219 -11.14 31.98 -2.79
CA MET A 219 -12.58 32.22 -2.82
C MET A 219 -12.86 33.72 -2.80
N VAL A 220 -13.13 34.31 -3.97
CA VAL A 220 -13.66 35.68 -4.05
C VAL A 220 -15.17 35.63 -3.80
N VAL A 221 -15.58 35.97 -2.57
CA VAL A 221 -17.00 36.16 -2.24
C VAL A 221 -17.46 37.46 -2.89
N SER A 222 -18.33 37.38 -3.91
CA SER A 222 -19.04 38.55 -4.45
C SER A 222 -20.52 38.48 -4.06
N GLU A 223 -21.14 39.65 -3.83
CA GLU A 223 -22.50 39.84 -3.29
C GLU A 223 -23.67 39.22 -4.12
N GLY A 224 -23.39 38.45 -5.17
CA GLY A 224 -24.40 37.81 -6.03
C GLY A 224 -24.25 36.29 -6.22
N GLY A 225 -23.41 35.62 -5.43
CA GLY A 225 -23.22 34.16 -5.49
C GLY A 225 -21.77 33.73 -5.68
N VAL A 226 -21.48 32.50 -5.26
CA VAL A 226 -20.14 31.89 -5.32
C VAL A 226 -19.81 31.55 -6.78
N LYS A 227 -18.77 32.20 -7.33
CA LYS A 227 -18.16 31.81 -8.61
C LYS A 227 -16.82 31.17 -8.33
N ILE A 228 -16.66 29.89 -8.69
CA ILE A 228 -15.39 29.20 -8.65
C ILE A 228 -14.68 29.50 -9.97
N ASN A 229 -13.60 30.30 -9.93
CA ASN A 229 -12.75 30.53 -11.08
C ASN A 229 -11.51 29.63 -10.98
N TYR A 230 -11.38 28.68 -11.92
CA TYR A 230 -10.17 27.90 -12.07
C TYR A 230 -9.15 28.71 -12.88
N ALA A 231 -8.09 29.20 -12.24
CA ALA A 231 -6.96 29.80 -12.95
C ALA A 231 -5.93 28.71 -13.27
N ILE A 232 -5.83 28.31 -14.54
CA ILE A 232 -4.73 27.47 -15.03
C ILE A 232 -3.61 28.43 -15.48
N THR A 233 -2.50 28.49 -14.75
CA THR A 233 -1.31 29.20 -15.21
C THR A 233 -0.57 28.30 -16.23
N ASN A 234 -0.80 28.56 -17.52
CA ASN A 234 0.02 27.96 -18.56
C ASN A 234 1.46 28.47 -18.39
N GLY A 235 2.34 27.60 -17.90
CA GLY A 235 3.78 27.83 -17.82
C GLY A 235 4.42 27.86 -19.21
N SER A 236 4.14 28.91 -20.00
CA SER A 236 4.84 29.24 -21.23
C SER A 236 5.68 30.49 -21.00
N ASN A 237 6.90 30.32 -20.48
CA ASN A 237 8.11 31.06 -20.88
C ASN A 237 9.25 30.83 -19.89
N ALA A 238 10.01 29.75 -20.09
CA ALA A 238 11.34 29.62 -19.48
C ALA A 238 12.24 28.63 -20.26
N ASN A 239 12.27 28.70 -21.61
CA ASN A 239 13.41 28.12 -22.34
C ASN A 239 13.61 28.69 -23.76
N ALA A 240 13.48 30.01 -23.92
CA ALA A 240 13.84 30.71 -25.15
C ALA A 240 14.94 31.75 -24.87
N ASN A 241 16.06 31.32 -24.27
CA ASN A 241 17.35 32.01 -24.35
C ASN A 241 18.45 31.23 -23.59
N ALA A 242 18.98 30.15 -24.18
CA ALA A 242 20.20 29.51 -23.68
C ALA A 242 20.99 28.74 -24.76
N SER A 243 20.89 29.11 -26.04
CA SER A 243 21.74 28.53 -27.10
C SER A 243 22.37 29.54 -28.07
N ALA A 244 22.29 30.84 -27.78
CA ALA A 244 23.05 31.86 -28.49
C ALA A 244 24.25 32.30 -27.64
N GLY A 245 25.41 31.65 -27.84
CA GLY A 245 26.68 32.20 -27.39
C GLY A 245 27.61 31.24 -26.65
N ARG A 246 28.28 30.37 -27.40
CA ARG A 246 29.73 30.15 -27.24
C ARG A 246 30.29 29.56 -28.52
N LYS A 247 31.01 30.42 -29.24
CA LYS A 247 32.08 30.03 -30.15
C LYS A 247 33.22 29.40 -29.36
#